data_AF-A0A7Y6PK12-F1
#
_entry.id   AF-A0A7Y6PK12-F1
#
_cell.length_a   1.000
_cell.length_b   1.000
_cell.length_c   1.000
_cell.angle_alpha   90.00
_cell.angle_beta   90.00
_cell.angle_gamma   90.00
#
_symmetry.space_group_name_H-M   'P 1'
#
loop_
_entity.id
_entity.type
_entity.pdbx_description
1 polymer ?
#
loop_
_entity_poly.entity_id
_entity_poly.type
_entity_poly.pdbx_seq_one_letter_code
_entity_poly.pdbx_strand_id
1 'polypeptide(L)'
;MGWADGHIARLARGETVQFRPRGNSMVGKIASGQLCTVTPLDTDAALAVGDIVLCRVKGNQYLHLVKAIQGERFQIGNNRGGINGWITRRQIFGRLVGVE
;
A
#
# COMPACT_ATOMS: atom_id res chain seq x y z
N MET A 1 6.89 9.48 -13.79
CA MET A 1 5.48 9.15 -13.50
C MET A 1 5.45 7.71 -13.04
N GLY A 2 4.94 7.44 -11.84
CA GLY A 2 4.79 6.10 -11.29
C GLY A 2 3.45 5.47 -11.68
N TRP A 3 3.36 4.15 -11.64
CA TRP A 3 2.18 3.39 -12.09
C TRP A 3 0.89 3.74 -11.33
N ALA A 4 1.00 4.23 -10.10
CA ALA A 4 -0.13 4.54 -9.23
C ALA A 4 -0.40 6.04 -9.06
N ASP A 5 0.29 6.94 -9.79
CA ASP A 5 0.20 8.39 -9.57
C ASP A 5 -1.26 8.90 -9.65
N GLY A 6 -2.04 8.44 -10.64
CA GLY A 6 -3.45 8.81 -10.79
C GLY A 6 -4.32 8.32 -9.63
N HIS A 7 -4.06 7.12 -9.11
CA HIS A 7 -4.78 6.56 -7.96
C HIS A 7 -4.43 7.30 -6.67
N ILE A 8 -3.16 7.65 -6.48
CA ILE A 8 -2.69 8.43 -5.33
C ILE A 8 -3.33 9.82 -5.33
N ALA A 9 -3.43 10.47 -6.48
CA ALA A 9 -4.08 11.78 -6.59
C ALA A 9 -5.57 11.73 -6.20
N ARG A 10 -6.27 10.63 -6.55
CA ARG A 10 -7.67 10.38 -6.16
C ARG A 10 -7.81 10.11 -4.66
N LEU A 11 -6.94 9.27 -4.10
CA LEU A 11 -6.89 8.99 -2.66
C LEU A 11 -6.63 10.26 -1.84
N ALA A 12 -5.75 11.15 -2.32
CA ALA A 12 -5.48 12.44 -1.68
C ALA A 12 -6.70 13.38 -1.66
N ARG A 13 -7.69 13.14 -2.52
CA ARG A 13 -8.99 13.85 -2.52
C ARG A 13 -10.07 13.12 -1.71
N GLY A 14 -9.73 12.05 -1.00
CA GLY A 14 -10.68 11.25 -0.23
C GLY A 14 -11.47 10.23 -1.06
N GLU A 15 -11.08 9.97 -2.31
CA GLU A 15 -11.77 9.00 -3.16
C GLU A 15 -11.27 7.57 -2.90
N THR A 16 -12.19 6.61 -2.79
CA THR A 16 -11.86 5.18 -2.88
C THR A 16 -11.50 4.84 -4.33
N VAL A 17 -10.45 4.04 -4.52
CA VAL A 17 -9.95 3.66 -5.84
C VAL A 17 -9.92 2.15 -6.01
N GLN A 18 -10.10 1.71 -7.25
CA GLN A 18 -9.93 0.33 -7.64
C GLN A 18 -8.93 0.22 -8.79
N PHE A 19 -8.08 -0.80 -8.75
CA PHE A 19 -7.09 -1.07 -9.80
C PHE A 19 -6.62 -2.52 -9.76
N ARG A 20 -5.96 -2.95 -10.83
CA ARG A 20 -5.43 -4.32 -11.01
C ARG A 20 -3.91 -4.30 -11.03
N PRO A 21 -3.22 -4.37 -9.87
CA PRO A 21 -1.76 -4.34 -9.82
C PRO A 21 -1.18 -5.58 -10.52
N ARG A 22 -0.02 -5.42 -11.15
CA ARG A 22 0.68 -6.51 -11.84
C ARG A 22 1.98 -6.85 -11.12
N GLY A 23 2.32 -8.14 -11.10
CA GLY A 23 3.56 -8.65 -10.52
C GLY A 23 3.34 -9.78 -9.52
N ASN A 24 4.44 -10.32 -9.01
CA ASN A 24 4.45 -11.53 -8.18
C ASN A 24 4.89 -11.28 -6.73
N SER A 25 5.02 -10.02 -6.32
CA SER A 25 5.50 -9.65 -4.97
C SER A 25 4.50 -10.00 -3.87
N MET A 26 3.20 -10.02 -4.20
CA MET A 26 2.10 -10.22 -3.25
C MET A 26 1.36 -11.56 -3.44
N VAL A 27 1.90 -12.50 -4.22
CA VAL A 27 1.31 -13.84 -4.43
C VAL A 27 0.96 -14.49 -3.09
N GLY A 28 -0.24 -15.07 -3.00
CA GLY A 28 -0.82 -15.62 -1.76
C GLY A 28 -1.67 -14.61 -0.96
N LYS A 29 -1.58 -13.30 -1.28
CA LYS A 29 -2.47 -12.24 -0.76
C LYS A 29 -3.20 -11.51 -1.90
N ILE A 30 -2.49 -11.22 -2.99
CA ILE A 30 -3.00 -10.56 -4.19
C ILE A 30 -2.38 -11.24 -5.40
N ALA A 31 -3.21 -11.82 -6.27
CA ALA A 31 -2.76 -12.39 -7.53
C ALA A 31 -2.48 -11.29 -8.58
N SER A 32 -1.59 -11.56 -9.53
CA SER A 32 -1.29 -10.61 -10.60
C SER A 32 -2.53 -10.30 -11.43
N GLY A 33 -2.94 -9.04 -11.48
CA GLY A 33 -4.14 -8.58 -12.17
C GLY A 33 -5.45 -8.75 -11.38
N GLN A 34 -5.40 -9.20 -10.12
CA GLN A 34 -6.57 -9.25 -9.25
C GLN A 34 -7.09 -7.84 -8.94
N LEU A 35 -8.40 -7.66 -8.80
CA LEU A 35 -8.97 -6.34 -8.50
C LEU A 35 -8.69 -6.03 -7.03
N CYS A 36 -8.21 -4.82 -6.78
CA CYS A 36 -7.90 -4.34 -5.44
C CYS A 36 -8.67 -3.05 -5.17
N THR A 37 -9.35 -2.98 -4.04
CA THR A 37 -10.05 -1.78 -3.56
C THR A 37 -9.25 -1.13 -2.44
N VAL A 38 -8.85 0.12 -2.64
CA VAL A 38 -8.04 0.88 -1.69
C VAL A 38 -8.80 2.14 -1.27
N THR A 39 -8.95 2.33 0.05
CA THR A 39 -9.57 3.53 0.62
C THR A 39 -8.49 4.50 1.06
N PRO A 40 -8.77 5.81 1.07
CA PRO A 40 -7.93 6.78 1.75
C PRO A 40 -7.82 6.42 3.24
N LEU A 41 -6.75 6.88 3.87
CA LEU A 41 -6.58 6.77 5.31
C LEU A 41 -6.74 8.15 5.90
N ASP A 42 -7.62 8.28 6.90
CA ASP A 42 -7.73 9.49 7.71
C ASP A 42 -6.39 9.79 8.41
N THR A 43 -6.20 11.05 8.80
CA THR A 43 -4.97 11.51 9.45
C THR A 43 -4.63 10.66 10.69
N ASP A 44 -5.66 10.29 11.45
CA ASP A 44 -5.55 9.55 12.71
C ASP A 44 -5.82 8.05 12.56
N ALA A 45 -5.97 7.56 11.32
CA ALA A 45 -6.22 6.15 11.07
C ALA A 45 -5.02 5.30 11.52
N ALA A 46 -5.25 4.47 12.54
CA ALA A 46 -4.25 3.53 13.02
C ALA A 46 -3.98 2.45 11.96
N LEU A 47 -2.70 2.22 11.69
CA LEU A 47 -2.21 1.11 10.87
C LEU A 47 -1.74 -0.03 11.77
N ALA A 48 -1.98 -1.25 11.31
CA ALA A 48 -1.57 -2.47 12.00
C ALA A 48 -0.55 -3.27 11.19
N VAL A 49 0.25 -4.09 11.88
CA VAL A 49 1.05 -5.13 11.22
C VAL A 49 0.10 -6.09 10.50
N GLY A 50 0.39 -6.35 9.22
CA GLY A 50 -0.46 -7.14 8.33
C GLY A 50 -1.33 -6.33 7.39
N ASP A 51 -1.51 -5.02 7.64
CA ASP A 51 -2.21 -4.14 6.70
C ASP A 51 -1.47 -4.09 5.36
N ILE A 52 -2.21 -4.11 4.24
CA ILE A 52 -1.66 -3.87 2.91
C ILE A 52 -1.95 -2.42 2.53
N VAL A 53 -0.92 -1.67 2.17
CA VAL A 53 -1.02 -0.23 1.91
C VAL A 53 -0.44 0.15 0.55
N LEU A 54 -1.08 1.10 -0.11
CA LEU A 54 -0.50 1.81 -1.26
C LEU A 54 0.47 2.86 -0.73
N CYS A 55 1.75 2.71 -1.02
CA CYS A 55 2.80 3.54 -0.43
C CYS A 55 3.97 3.81 -1.41
N ARG A 56 4.86 4.73 -1.02
CA ARG A 56 6.11 5.02 -1.75
C ARG A 56 7.34 4.77 -0.87
N VAL A 57 8.20 3.84 -1.28
CA VAL A 57 9.45 3.52 -0.59
C VAL A 57 10.62 3.79 -1.53
N LYS A 58 11.55 4.67 -1.14
CA LYS A 58 12.73 5.05 -1.96
C LYS A 58 12.36 5.38 -3.42
N GLY A 59 11.33 6.21 -3.62
CA GLY A 59 10.84 6.63 -4.93
C GLY A 59 9.92 5.64 -5.66
N ASN A 60 9.85 4.38 -5.24
CA ASN A 60 9.05 3.34 -5.89
C ASN A 60 7.69 3.15 -5.23
N GLN A 61 6.65 2.90 -6.03
CA GLN A 61 5.28 2.70 -5.56
C GLN A 61 4.94 1.22 -5.38
N TYR A 62 4.33 0.90 -4.24
CA TYR A 62 4.02 -0.48 -3.87
C TYR A 62 2.62 -0.57 -3.27
N LEU A 63 1.97 -1.72 -3.49
CA LEU A 63 0.81 -2.18 -2.73
C LEU A 63 1.26 -3.36 -1.86
N HIS A 64 1.86 -3.09 -0.71
CA HIS A 64 2.63 -4.06 0.08
C HIS A 64 2.24 -4.05 1.57
N LEU A 65 2.76 -5.03 2.33
CA LEU A 65 2.47 -5.22 3.74
C LEU A 65 3.22 -4.25 4.64
N VAL A 66 2.54 -3.78 5.69
CA VAL A 66 3.15 -3.33 6.93
C VAL A 66 3.65 -4.57 7.69
N LYS A 67 4.96 -4.75 7.77
CA LYS A 67 5.63 -5.89 8.41
C LYS A 67 5.97 -5.63 9.88
N ALA A 68 6.25 -4.38 10.23
CA ALA A 68 6.58 -3.96 11.58
C ALA A 68 6.24 -2.47 11.77
N ILE A 69 6.03 -2.06 13.02
CA ILE A 69 5.76 -0.67 13.41
C ILE A 69 6.76 -0.29 14.50
N GLN A 70 7.39 0.87 14.37
CA GLN A 70 8.33 1.42 15.32
C GLN A 70 8.07 2.92 15.48
N GLY A 71 7.31 3.29 16.51
CA GLY A 71 6.82 4.65 16.68
C GLY A 71 6.02 5.09 15.44
N GLU A 72 6.44 6.19 14.81
CA GLU A 72 5.79 6.73 13.60
C GLU A 72 6.30 6.12 12.28
N ARG A 73 7.15 5.09 12.36
CA ARG A 73 7.72 4.41 11.20
C ARG A 73 7.10 3.04 10.98
N PHE A 74 6.91 2.71 9.70
CA PHE A 74 6.32 1.47 9.23
C PHE A 74 7.32 0.75 8.33
N GLN A 75 7.62 -0.51 8.64
CA GLN A 75 8.44 -1.35 7.78
C GLN A 75 7.57 -1.94 6.68
N ILE A 76 7.90 -1.66 5.43
CA ILE A 76 7.16 -2.17 4.28
C ILE A 76 7.89 -3.36 3.67
N GLY A 77 7.15 -4.40 3.35
CA GLY A 77 7.69 -5.58 2.69
C GLY A 77 6.67 -6.32 1.83
N ASN A 78 7.16 -7.15 0.93
CA ASN A 78 6.34 -7.99 0.08
C ASN A 78 5.86 -9.26 0.80
N ASN A 79 5.04 -10.09 0.15
CA ASN A 79 4.55 -11.34 0.73
C ASN A 79 5.54 -12.53 0.57
N ARG A 80 6.76 -12.27 0.10
CA ARG A 80 7.79 -13.30 -0.20
C ARG A 80 9.04 -13.18 0.68
N GLY A 81 8.96 -12.43 1.78
CA GLY A 81 10.06 -12.22 2.73
C GLY A 81 10.97 -11.03 2.39
N GLY A 82 10.74 -10.32 1.29
CA GLY A 82 11.51 -9.13 0.94
C GLY A 82 11.06 -7.90 1.73
N ILE A 83 12.03 -7.14 2.27
CA ILE A 83 11.81 -5.85 2.94
C ILE A 83 12.20 -4.72 2.01
N ASN A 84 11.27 -3.80 1.75
CA ASN A 84 11.50 -2.65 0.88
C ASN A 84 12.15 -1.47 1.63
N GLY A 85 11.78 -1.27 2.90
CA GLY A 85 12.35 -0.24 3.75
C GLY A 85 11.38 0.31 4.77
N TRP A 86 11.86 1.27 5.55
CA TRP A 86 11.06 2.01 6.53
C TRP A 86 10.56 3.33 5.94
N ILE A 87 9.31 3.66 6.21
CA ILE A 87 8.67 4.93 5.83
C ILE A 87 7.88 5.52 6.99
N THR A 88 7.48 6.78 6.90
CA THR A 88 6.53 7.38 7.83
C THR A 88 5.15 7.48 7.18
N ARG A 89 4.15 7.92 7.95
CA ARG A 89 2.75 8.06 7.50
C ARG A 89 2.60 8.86 6.20
N ARG A 90 3.48 9.84 5.95
CA ARG A 90 3.45 10.71 4.75
C ARG A 90 3.61 9.95 3.44
N GLN A 91 4.26 8.79 3.45
CA GLN A 91 4.45 7.97 2.26
C GLN A 91 3.36 6.90 2.07
N ILE A 92 2.32 6.90 2.90
CA ILE A 92 1.21 5.96 2.85
C ILE A 92 -0.03 6.70 2.36
N PHE A 93 -0.57 6.26 1.22
CA PHE A 93 -1.63 6.97 0.51
C PHE A 93 -3.01 6.36 0.72
N GLY A 94 -3.08 5.07 1.05
CA GLY A 94 -4.33 4.37 1.30
C GLY A 94 -4.11 2.93 1.77
N ARG A 95 -5.17 2.32 2.29
CA ARG A 95 -5.18 0.93 2.75
C ARG A 95 -6.09 0.08 1.88
N LEU A 96 -5.62 -1.11 1.54
CA LEU A 96 -6.40 -2.12 0.84
C LEU A 96 -7.52 -2.63 1.77
N VAL A 97 -8.75 -2.64 1.29
CA VAL A 97 -9.93 -3.10 2.04
C VAL A 97 -10.65 -4.27 1.36
N GLY A 98 -10.33 -4.57 0.10
CA GLY A 98 -10.97 -5.66 -0.64
C GLY A 98 -10.12 -6.17 -1.80
N VAL A 99 -10.27 -7.46 -2.10
CA VAL A 99 -9.69 -8.13 -3.27
C VAL A 99 -10.73 -9.00 -3.95
N GLU A 100 -10.79 -8.95 -5.28
CA GLU A 100 -11.75 -9.69 -6.13
C GLU A 100 -11.03 -10.32 -7.33
#